data_AF-A0A8D8PHP8-F1
#
_entry.id   AF-A0A8D8PHP8-F1
#
_cell.length_a   1.000
_cell.length_b   1.000
_cell.length_c   1.000
_cell.angle_alpha   90.00
_cell.angle_beta   90.00
_cell.angle_gamma   90.00
#
_symmetry.space_group_name_H-M   'P 1'
#
loop_
_entity.id
_entity.type
_entity.pdbx_description
1 polymer ?
#
loop_
_entity_poly.entity_id
_entity_poly.type
_entity_poly.pdbx_seq_one_letter_code
_entity_poly.pdbx_strand_id
1 'polypeptide(L)'
;HKHTNSLIVYGGVVAGVARFSKLSDRMFTFQLDHLHWTEIMYPRTPLRDAYIPRERAFHTTTINGNYLIVFGGYTHKHNKEEICYDNQMYLYHLGCHNWISQDVLGKSRYPKQQGVFAHAAALRNGKTLLLVGGYHGNVNGDLLAYTLPPMLIVENEETFEPEAACPRHASVTECLSDP
;
A
#
# COMPACT_ATOMS: atom_id res chain seq x y z
N HIS A 1 1.98 6.27 -12.66
CA HIS A 1 3.31 5.65 -12.65
C HIS A 1 4.10 6.18 -13.84
N LYS A 2 5.20 6.87 -13.56
CA LYS A 2 5.95 7.68 -14.53
C LYS A 2 6.54 6.85 -15.66
N HIS A 3 7.18 5.71 -15.33
CA HIS A 3 7.87 4.88 -16.32
C HIS A 3 6.95 4.20 -17.34
N THR A 4 5.72 3.84 -16.93
CA THR A 4 4.76 3.13 -17.80
C THR A 4 3.69 4.05 -18.39
N ASN A 5 3.77 5.36 -18.11
CA ASN A 5 2.74 6.35 -18.42
C ASN A 5 1.32 5.84 -18.12
N SER A 6 1.09 5.37 -16.90
CA SER A 6 -0.17 4.72 -16.53
C SER A 6 -0.72 5.15 -15.19
N LEU A 7 -2.04 5.12 -15.04
CA LEU A 7 -2.71 5.20 -13.74
C LEU A 7 -2.75 3.78 -13.13
N ILE A 8 -2.59 3.68 -11.81
CA ILE A 8 -2.76 2.43 -11.07
C ILE A 8 -3.91 2.64 -10.09
N VAL A 9 -4.86 1.70 -10.08
CA VAL A 9 -6.02 1.70 -9.19
C VAL A 9 -6.01 0.40 -8.42
N TYR A 10 -6.08 0.47 -7.09
CA TYR A 10 -6.13 -0.68 -6.21
C TYR A 10 -7.37 -0.61 -5.32
N GLY A 11 -8.06 -1.74 -5.18
CA GLY A 11 -9.22 -1.91 -4.33
C GLY A 11 -10.44 -1.08 -4.74
N GLY A 12 -11.15 -0.55 -3.75
CA GLY A 12 -12.39 0.21 -3.93
C GLY A 12 -13.64 -0.63 -3.71
N VAL A 13 -14.79 -0.07 -4.10
CA VAL A 13 -16.10 -0.68 -3.93
C VAL A 13 -16.62 -1.10 -5.30
N VAL A 14 -16.95 -2.39 -5.45
CA VAL A 14 -17.48 -2.96 -6.69
C VAL A 14 -18.93 -3.34 -6.48
N ALA A 15 -19.79 -2.97 -7.42
CA ALA A 15 -21.16 -3.42 -7.46
C ALA A 15 -21.19 -4.93 -7.72
N GLY A 16 -21.75 -5.70 -6.79
CA GLY A 16 -22.05 -7.12 -6.98
C GLY A 16 -23.41 -7.30 -7.64
N VAL A 17 -24.20 -8.26 -7.16
CA VAL A 17 -25.57 -8.46 -7.64
C VAL A 17 -26.48 -7.36 -7.10
N ALA A 18 -27.15 -6.64 -8.01
CA ALA A 18 -28.30 -5.69 -7.96
C ALA A 18 -28.56 -4.78 -6.73
N ARG A 19 -28.10 -5.12 -5.52
CA ARG A 19 -28.25 -4.36 -4.26
C ARG A 19 -27.09 -4.52 -3.27
N PHE A 20 -26.09 -5.34 -3.58
CA PHE A 20 -24.94 -5.56 -2.68
C PHE A 20 -23.65 -5.07 -3.32
N SER A 21 -22.93 -4.22 -2.59
CA SER A 21 -21.57 -3.84 -2.92
C SER A 21 -20.58 -4.71 -2.17
N LYS A 22 -19.44 -5.01 -2.77
CA LYS A 22 -18.33 -5.69 -2.12
C LYS A 22 -17.08 -4.82 -2.20
N LEU A 23 -16.21 -4.95 -1.21
CA LEU A 23 -14.88 -4.40 -1.31
C LEU A 23 -14.07 -5.23 -2.31
N SER A 24 -13.14 -4.57 -2.98
CA SER A 24 -12.22 -5.21 -3.92
C SER A 24 -10.82 -5.21 -3.35
N ASP A 25 -10.06 -6.25 -3.69
CA ASP A 25 -8.62 -6.31 -3.60
C ASP A 25 -7.98 -6.31 -4.99
N ARG A 26 -8.74 -6.09 -6.08
CA ARG A 26 -8.20 -6.12 -7.44
C ARG A 26 -7.35 -4.88 -7.72
N MET A 27 -6.36 -5.06 -8.60
CA MET A 27 -5.49 -3.99 -9.06
C MET A 27 -5.61 -3.84 -10.58
N PHE A 28 -5.76 -2.61 -11.04
CA PHE A 28 -5.86 -2.28 -12.46
C PHE A 28 -4.83 -1.23 -12.81
N THR A 29 -4.35 -1.28 -14.05
CA THR A 29 -3.63 -0.19 -14.67
C THR A 29 -4.39 0.33 -15.88
N PHE A 30 -4.42 1.65 -16.02
CA PHE A 30 -4.95 2.33 -17.19
C PHE A 30 -3.79 3.00 -17.92
N GLN A 31 -3.50 2.52 -19.12
CA GLN A 31 -2.42 3.03 -19.94
C GLN A 31 -2.87 4.32 -20.64
N LEU A 32 -2.11 5.41 -20.49
CA LEU A 32 -2.55 6.75 -20.90
C LEU A 32 -2.34 7.06 -22.40
N ASP A 33 -1.42 6.39 -23.09
CA ASP A 33 -1.17 6.59 -24.52
C ASP A 33 -2.26 5.95 -25.40
N HIS A 34 -2.74 4.76 -25.00
CA HIS A 34 -3.68 3.93 -25.76
C HIS A 34 -5.05 3.80 -25.10
N LEU A 35 -5.22 4.34 -23.88
CA LEU A 35 -6.50 4.41 -23.16
C LEU A 35 -7.16 3.04 -22.92
N HIS A 36 -6.37 2.03 -22.56
CA HIS A 36 -6.88 0.70 -22.23
C HIS A 36 -6.63 0.33 -20.76
N TRP A 37 -7.56 -0.44 -20.22
CA TRP A 37 -7.45 -1.03 -18.89
C TRP A 37 -6.85 -2.43 -18.98
N THR A 38 -5.93 -2.73 -18.06
CA THR A 38 -5.39 -4.06 -17.85
C THR A 38 -5.46 -4.38 -16.36
N GLU A 39 -5.87 -5.60 -16.02
CA GLU A 39 -5.80 -6.08 -14.65
C GLU A 39 -4.38 -6.55 -14.34
N ILE A 40 -3.82 -6.08 -13.22
CA ILE A 40 -2.54 -6.54 -12.72
C ILE A 40 -2.79 -7.79 -11.87
N MET A 41 -2.37 -8.94 -12.38
CA MET A 41 -2.42 -10.21 -11.69
C MET A 41 -1.15 -10.37 -10.85
N TYR A 42 -1.30 -10.55 -9.54
CA TYR A 42 -0.20 -10.87 -8.63
C TYR A 42 -0.38 -12.28 -8.03
N PRO A 43 0.71 -13.01 -7.75
CA PRO A 43 0.68 -14.36 -7.18
C PRO A 43 -0.13 -14.45 -5.89
N ARG A 44 -1.05 -15.41 -5.83
CA ARG A 44 -1.80 -15.82 -4.64
C ARG A 44 -1.39 -17.24 -4.27
N THR A 45 -0.52 -17.36 -3.29
CA THR A 45 -0.03 -18.65 -2.78
C THR A 45 -0.10 -18.62 -1.27
N PRO A 46 -0.34 -19.75 -0.57
CA PRO A 46 -0.53 -19.73 0.88
C PRO A 46 0.59 -19.03 1.67
N LEU A 47 1.83 -19.10 1.18
CA LEU A 47 2.99 -18.42 1.76
C LEU A 47 2.97 -16.90 1.54
N ARG A 48 2.44 -16.43 0.40
CA ARG A 48 2.39 -15.00 0.04
C ARG A 48 1.06 -14.34 0.39
N ASP A 49 -0.01 -15.11 0.56
CA ASP A 49 -1.34 -14.64 0.97
C ASP A 49 -1.30 -13.92 2.32
N ALA A 50 -0.30 -14.20 3.15
CA ALA A 50 -0.05 -13.48 4.40
C ALA A 50 0.27 -11.99 4.21
N TYR A 51 0.81 -11.59 3.05
CA TYR A 51 1.22 -10.23 2.75
C TYR A 51 0.22 -9.47 1.89
N ILE A 52 -0.73 -10.19 1.28
CA ILE A 52 -1.77 -9.59 0.44
C ILE A 52 -2.76 -8.86 1.36
N PRO A 53 -2.99 -7.55 1.15
CA PRO A 53 -3.99 -6.84 1.90
C PRO A 53 -5.37 -7.40 1.58
N ARG A 54 -6.21 -7.51 2.61
CA ARG A 54 -7.65 -7.74 2.42
C ARG A 54 -8.28 -6.66 1.55
N GLU A 55 -9.39 -7.02 0.94
CA GLU A 55 -10.24 -6.13 0.17
C GLU A 55 -10.56 -4.85 0.95
N ARG A 56 -10.41 -3.70 0.31
CA ARG A 56 -10.46 -2.40 1.00
C ARG A 56 -10.91 -1.25 0.13
N ALA A 57 -11.46 -0.22 0.75
CA ALA A 57 -11.80 1.06 0.13
C ALA A 57 -11.35 2.24 0.99
N PHE A 58 -11.29 3.45 0.43
CA PHE A 58 -10.94 4.68 1.16
C PHE A 58 -9.60 4.62 1.92
N HIS A 59 -8.67 3.78 1.46
CA HIS A 59 -7.28 3.80 1.88
C HIS A 59 -6.56 4.93 1.14
N THR A 60 -5.34 5.24 1.58
CA THR A 60 -4.44 6.08 0.78
C THR A 60 -3.36 5.24 0.14
N THR A 61 -2.85 5.77 -0.97
CA THR A 61 -1.79 5.12 -1.72
C THR A 61 -0.79 6.18 -2.17
N THR A 62 0.49 5.90 -1.98
CA THR A 62 1.61 6.71 -2.49
C THR A 62 2.58 5.82 -3.24
N ILE A 63 3.27 6.37 -4.23
CA ILE A 63 4.35 5.65 -4.94
C ILE A 63 5.68 6.25 -4.49
N ASN A 64 6.66 5.38 -4.20
CA ASN A 64 8.05 5.79 -4.03
C ASN A 64 8.97 4.78 -4.72
N GLY A 65 9.72 5.22 -5.73
CA GLY A 65 10.51 4.33 -6.58
C GLY A 65 9.64 3.20 -7.15
N ASN A 66 10.05 1.96 -6.91
CA ASN A 66 9.33 0.76 -7.36
C ASN A 66 8.23 0.29 -6.41
N TYR A 67 7.90 1.02 -5.35
CA TYR A 67 6.92 0.57 -4.37
C TYR A 67 5.65 1.39 -4.43
N LEU A 68 4.53 0.69 -4.53
CA LEU A 68 3.21 1.20 -4.19
C LEU A 68 2.99 0.95 -2.70
N ILE A 69 2.86 2.04 -1.93
CA ILE A 69 2.63 2.02 -0.49
C ILE A 69 1.14 2.24 -0.25
N VAL A 70 0.46 1.26 0.34
CA VAL A 70 -0.96 1.32 0.69
C VAL A 70 -1.09 1.39 2.20
N PHE A 71 -1.85 2.36 2.72
CA PHE A 71 -2.04 2.52 4.16
C PHE A 71 -3.51 2.62 4.56
N GLY A 72 -3.87 1.85 5.60
CA GLY A 72 -5.19 1.85 6.22
C GLY A 72 -6.32 1.46 5.26
N GLY A 73 -7.49 2.08 5.46
CA GLY A 73 -8.69 1.87 4.67
C GLY A 73 -9.78 1.12 5.41
N TYR A 74 -10.97 1.19 4.84
CA TYR A 74 -12.13 0.42 5.27
C TYR A 74 -11.99 -1.01 4.74
N THR A 75 -11.97 -1.97 5.66
CA THR A 75 -11.87 -3.41 5.41
C THR A 75 -12.91 -4.13 6.27
N HIS A 76 -13.26 -5.36 5.93
CA HIS A 76 -14.16 -6.16 6.75
C HIS A 76 -13.47 -7.42 7.28
N LYS A 77 -13.43 -7.58 8.60
CA LYS A 77 -12.91 -8.78 9.26
C LYS A 77 -13.91 -9.27 10.29
N HIS A 78 -14.69 -10.28 9.90
CA HIS A 78 -15.49 -11.05 10.84
C HIS A 78 -14.57 -11.78 11.82
N ASN A 79 -14.52 -11.29 13.04
CA ASN A 79 -13.97 -11.91 14.23
C ASN A 79 -14.88 -11.55 15.42
N LYS A 80 -14.57 -12.00 16.64
CA LYS A 80 -15.31 -11.59 17.85
C LYS A 80 -15.45 -10.07 18.02
N GLU A 81 -14.60 -9.30 17.35
CA GLU A 81 -14.68 -7.85 17.17
C GLU A 81 -14.70 -7.56 15.66
N GLU A 82 -15.74 -6.86 15.17
CA GLU A 82 -15.81 -6.39 13.78
C GLU A 82 -14.77 -5.28 13.58
N ILE A 83 -13.64 -5.62 12.97
CA ILE A 83 -12.63 -4.61 12.61
C ILE A 83 -13.02 -4.01 11.26
N CYS A 84 -13.45 -2.74 11.30
CA CYS A 84 -13.86 -1.98 10.12
C CYS A 84 -12.73 -1.18 9.46
N TYR A 85 -11.63 -0.92 10.18
CA TYR A 85 -10.56 -0.05 9.70
C TYR A 85 -9.21 -0.71 9.91
N ASP A 86 -8.36 -0.63 8.89
CA ASP A 86 -7.02 -1.17 8.95
C ASP A 86 -6.04 -0.13 9.50
N ASN A 87 -5.05 -0.59 10.26
CA ASN A 87 -3.96 0.22 10.80
C ASN A 87 -2.60 -0.17 10.22
N GLN A 88 -2.56 -1.05 9.22
CA GLN A 88 -1.35 -1.57 8.63
C GLN A 88 -0.97 -0.83 7.34
N MET A 89 0.32 -0.91 7.02
CA MET A 89 0.92 -0.46 5.77
C MET A 89 1.32 -1.69 4.97
N TYR A 90 1.08 -1.63 3.66
CA TYR A 90 1.37 -2.69 2.72
C TYR A 90 2.22 -2.15 1.59
N LEU A 91 3.15 -2.99 1.13
CA LEU A 91 4.09 -2.68 0.08
C LEU A 91 3.84 -3.61 -1.10
N TYR A 92 3.64 -3.02 -2.27
CA TYR A 92 3.57 -3.76 -3.53
C TYR A 92 4.72 -3.32 -4.43
N HIS A 93 5.58 -4.28 -4.79
CA HIS A 93 6.69 -4.05 -5.69
C HIS A 93 6.18 -4.03 -7.14
N LEU A 94 6.33 -2.89 -7.80
CA LEU A 94 5.79 -2.59 -9.13
C LEU A 94 6.52 -3.33 -10.25
N GLY A 95 7.83 -3.59 -10.12
CA GLY A 95 8.60 -4.39 -11.10
C GLY A 95 8.28 -5.89 -11.02
N CYS A 96 8.42 -6.48 -9.83
CA CYS A 96 8.15 -7.89 -9.57
C CYS A 96 6.67 -8.28 -9.50
N HIS A 97 5.75 -7.32 -9.50
CA HIS A 97 4.30 -7.51 -9.36
C HIS A 97 3.92 -8.42 -8.18
N ASN A 98 4.44 -8.08 -7.00
CA ASN A 98 4.26 -8.87 -5.78
C ASN A 98 4.08 -8.02 -4.54
N TRP A 99 3.26 -8.51 -3.61
CA TRP A 99 3.18 -7.97 -2.25
C TRP A 99 4.37 -8.41 -1.42
N ILE A 100 4.96 -7.47 -0.68
CA ILE A 100 6.19 -7.64 0.09
C ILE A 100 5.85 -7.84 1.57
N SER A 101 6.67 -8.61 2.28
CA SER A 101 6.48 -8.83 3.72
C SER A 101 6.49 -7.50 4.48
N GLN A 102 5.59 -7.38 5.47
CA GLN A 102 5.57 -6.23 6.37
C GLN A 102 6.79 -6.17 7.29
N ASP A 103 7.57 -7.25 7.40
CA ASP A 103 8.81 -7.26 8.19
C ASP A 103 9.80 -6.20 7.68
N VAL A 104 9.77 -5.89 6.38
CA VAL A 104 10.57 -4.83 5.73
C VAL A 104 10.26 -3.43 6.30
N LEU A 105 9.06 -3.22 6.84
CA LEU A 105 8.65 -1.94 7.46
C LEU A 105 9.21 -1.74 8.88
N GLY A 106 9.83 -2.77 9.45
CA GLY A 106 10.39 -2.76 10.79
C GLY A 106 9.33 -2.65 11.89
N LYS A 107 9.73 -2.12 13.05
CA LYS A 107 8.88 -2.08 14.27
C LYS A 107 8.01 -0.84 14.39
N SER A 108 8.15 0.13 13.49
CA SER A 108 7.38 1.38 13.56
C SER A 108 5.91 1.09 13.22
N ARG A 109 5.01 1.34 14.17
CA ARG A 109 3.58 1.04 14.06
C ARG A 109 2.76 2.31 14.10
N TYR A 110 1.63 2.28 13.41
CA TYR A 110 0.63 3.33 13.50
C TYR A 110 0.14 3.45 14.96
N PRO A 111 0.09 4.66 15.53
CA PRO A 111 -0.18 4.84 16.96
C PRO A 111 -1.60 4.46 17.38
N LYS A 112 -2.58 4.47 16.45
CA LYS A 112 -3.99 4.19 16.76
C LYS A 112 -4.37 2.77 16.36
N GLN A 113 -4.65 1.92 17.35
CA GLN A 113 -4.94 0.50 17.12
C GLN A 113 -6.24 0.27 16.32
N GLN A 114 -7.17 1.22 16.37
CA GLN A 114 -8.45 1.15 15.66
C GLN A 114 -8.31 1.24 14.14
N GLY A 115 -7.17 1.72 13.63
CA GLY A 115 -6.99 2.01 12.21
C GLY A 115 -7.56 3.34 11.78
N VAL A 116 -7.61 3.53 10.46
CA VAL A 116 -8.12 4.77 9.85
C VAL A 116 -8.54 4.52 8.41
N PHE A 117 -9.65 5.13 7.99
CA PHE A 117 -10.02 5.25 6.58
C PHE A 117 -10.36 6.70 6.23
N ALA A 118 -10.47 7.01 4.94
CA ALA A 118 -10.77 8.33 4.41
C ALA A 118 -9.82 9.44 4.91
N HIS A 119 -8.55 9.08 5.14
CA HIS A 119 -7.50 10.03 5.44
C HIS A 119 -6.82 10.51 4.15
N ALA A 120 -5.99 11.54 4.24
CA ALA A 120 -5.10 11.98 3.17
C ALA A 120 -3.67 11.53 3.45
N ALA A 121 -2.90 11.28 2.39
CA ALA A 121 -1.49 10.96 2.50
C ALA A 121 -0.68 11.66 1.40
N ALA A 122 0.55 12.02 1.74
CA ALA A 122 1.50 12.58 0.77
C ALA A 122 2.92 12.15 1.13
N LEU A 123 3.73 11.88 0.11
CA LEU A 123 5.14 11.58 0.30
C LEU A 123 5.97 12.86 0.20
N ARG A 124 6.79 13.12 1.21
CA ARG A 124 7.70 14.27 1.27
C ARG A 124 9.14 13.81 1.06
N ASN A 125 9.80 14.41 0.06
CA ASN A 125 11.22 14.25 -0.25
C ASN A 125 11.65 12.76 -0.35
N GLY A 126 10.79 11.91 -0.91
CA GLY A 126 11.08 10.48 -1.11
C GLY A 126 11.42 9.68 0.16
N LYS A 127 11.12 10.22 1.35
CA LYS A 127 11.56 9.66 2.63
C LYS A 127 10.50 9.67 3.73
N THR A 128 9.61 10.65 3.74
CA THR A 128 8.65 10.82 4.84
C THR A 128 7.22 10.76 4.31
N LEU A 129 6.48 9.72 4.71
CA LEU A 129 5.06 9.61 4.45
C LEU A 129 4.30 10.45 5.49
N LEU A 130 3.56 11.44 5.02
CA LEU A 130 2.67 12.26 5.82
C LEU A 130 1.26 11.68 5.75
N LEU A 131 0.60 11.53 6.89
CA LEU A 131 -0.76 11.03 7.03
C LEU A 131 -1.58 12.07 7.78
N VAL A 132 -2.73 12.47 7.23
CA VAL A 132 -3.56 13.54 7.79
C VAL A 132 -5.02 13.09 7.92
N GLY A 133 -5.54 13.24 9.13
CA GLY A 133 -6.96 13.11 9.42
C GLY A 133 -7.52 11.69 9.23
N GLY A 134 -8.71 11.60 8.66
CA GLY A 134 -9.50 10.37 8.52
C GLY A 134 -10.45 10.10 9.66
N TYR A 135 -10.95 8.87 9.73
CA TYR A 135 -12.00 8.46 10.67
C TYR A 135 -11.79 7.03 11.18
N HIS A 136 -12.14 6.78 12.44
CA HIS A 136 -12.26 5.42 13.03
C HIS A 136 -13.36 5.33 14.10
N GLY A 137 -14.42 6.14 13.98
CA GLY A 137 -15.46 6.35 14.99
C GLY A 137 -15.53 7.79 15.46
N ASN A 138 -14.41 8.50 15.37
CA ASN A 138 -14.29 9.95 15.52
C ASN A 138 -13.49 10.52 14.33
N VAL A 139 -13.73 11.79 14.02
CA VAL A 139 -12.92 12.52 13.04
C VAL A 139 -11.55 12.82 13.64
N ASN A 140 -10.51 12.47 12.90
CA ASN A 140 -9.12 12.74 13.23
C ASN A 140 -8.70 14.11 12.73
N GLY A 141 -7.98 14.87 13.55
CA GLY A 141 -7.34 16.14 13.18
C GLY A 141 -5.81 16.11 13.25
N ASP A 142 -5.21 14.94 13.46
CA ASP A 142 -3.77 14.77 13.60
C ASP A 142 -3.04 14.69 12.25
N LEU A 143 -1.80 15.19 12.27
CA LEU A 143 -0.78 15.02 11.24
C LEU A 143 0.29 14.08 11.80
N LEU A 144 0.49 12.95 11.14
CA LEU A 144 1.50 11.96 11.48
C LEU A 144 2.55 11.92 10.38
N ALA A 145 3.81 11.76 10.78
CA ALA A 145 4.94 11.62 9.87
C ALA A 145 5.62 10.27 10.12
N TYR A 146 5.66 9.43 9.10
CA TYR A 146 6.34 8.15 9.10
C TYR A 146 7.58 8.23 8.21
N THR A 147 8.76 8.06 8.81
CA THR A 147 10.01 7.95 8.05
C THR A 147 10.11 6.55 7.46
N LEU A 148 10.18 6.46 6.14
CA LEU A 148 10.35 5.21 5.43
C LEU A 148 11.68 4.55 5.83
N PRO A 149 11.71 3.23 5.98
CA PRO A 149 12.96 2.51 6.21
C PRO A 149 13.92 2.65 4.99
N PRO A 150 15.24 2.48 5.21
CA PRO A 150 16.26 2.93 4.25
C PRO A 150 16.17 2.35 2.83
N MET A 151 15.69 1.11 2.69
CA MET A 151 15.48 0.45 1.39
C MET A 151 14.39 1.14 0.54
N LEU A 152 13.43 1.78 1.20
CA LEU A 152 12.33 2.50 0.54
C LEU A 152 12.63 3.98 0.31
N ILE A 153 13.79 4.51 0.72
CA ILE A 153 14.13 5.92 0.54
C ILE A 153 14.68 6.17 -0.87
N VAL A 154 14.04 7.08 -1.59
CA VAL A 154 14.46 7.53 -2.93
C VAL A 154 14.83 9.00 -2.89
N GLU A 155 16.12 9.30 -2.96
CA GLU A 155 16.60 10.70 -2.92
C GLU A 155 16.43 11.40 -4.27
N ASN A 156 16.64 10.66 -5.36
CA ASN A 156 16.43 11.12 -6.73
C ASN A 156 15.81 10.01 -7.57
N GLU A 157 14.62 10.25 -8.11
CA GLU A 157 13.91 9.30 -8.97
C GLU A 157 14.63 9.06 -10.30
N GLU A 158 15.42 10.02 -10.81
CA GLU A 158 16.09 9.90 -12.11
C GLU A 158 17.30 8.96 -12.08
N THR A 159 17.91 8.80 -10.90
CA THR A 159 19.09 7.95 -10.68
C THR A 159 18.77 6.77 -9.77
N PHE A 160 17.49 6.46 -9.59
CA PHE A 160 17.06 5.37 -8.72
C PHE A 160 17.38 4.02 -9.38
N GLU A 161 18.37 3.32 -8.84
CA GLU A 161 18.69 1.94 -9.20
C GLU A 161 18.05 0.98 -8.18
N PRO A 162 17.04 0.18 -8.56
CA PRO A 162 16.34 -0.71 -7.64
C PRO A 162 17.26 -1.74 -6.99
N GLU A 163 18.21 -2.29 -7.76
CA GLU A 163 19.17 -3.30 -7.30
C GLU A 163 20.15 -2.75 -6.25
N ALA A 164 20.37 -1.43 -6.22
CA ALA A 164 21.20 -0.77 -5.23
C ALA A 164 20.52 -0.64 -3.85
N ALA A 165 19.25 -1.06 -3.72
CA ALA A 165 18.50 -1.06 -2.45
C ALA A 165 18.83 -2.27 -1.57
N CYS A 166 19.26 -3.41 -2.14
CA CYS A 166 19.63 -4.64 -1.41
C CYS A 166 20.55 -4.43 -0.20
N PRO A 167 21.68 -3.68 -0.28
CA PRO A 167 22.56 -3.45 0.86
C PRO A 167 21.96 -2.55 1.96
N ARG A 168 20.78 -1.95 1.72
CA ARG A 168 20.10 -1.04 2.67
C ARG A 168 19.11 -1.76 3.59
N HIS A 169 18.84 -3.04 3.37
CA HIS A 169 18.05 -3.85 4.29
C HIS A 169 18.85 -4.12 5.57
N ALA A 170 18.19 -4.07 6.73
CA ALA A 170 18.86 -4.21 8.02
C ALA A 170 19.13 -5.68 8.39
N SER A 171 18.46 -6.62 7.72
CA SER A 171 18.61 -8.05 7.94
C SER A 171 18.49 -8.87 6.65
N VAL A 172 19.08 -10.08 6.67
CA VAL A 172 18.96 -11.05 5.57
C VAL A 172 17.49 -11.41 5.31
N THR A 173 16.68 -11.54 6.36
CA THR A 173 15.25 -11.82 6.25
C THR A 173 14.50 -10.71 5.51
N GLU A 174 14.78 -9.45 5.84
CA GLU A 174 14.18 -8.30 5.14
C GLU A 174 14.59 -8.27 3.67
N CYS A 175 15.87 -8.53 3.37
CA CYS A 175 16.36 -8.57 1.99
C CYS A 175 15.73 -9.72 1.18
N LEU A 176 15.62 -10.92 1.74
CA LEU A 176 14.99 -12.07 1.07
C LEU A 176 13.48 -11.90 0.88
N SER A 177 12.86 -11.02 1.67
CA SER A 177 11.43 -10.70 1.56
C SER A 177 11.12 -9.75 0.42
N ASP A 178 12.14 -9.09 -0.14
CA ASP A 178 12.07 -8.07 -1.18
C ASP A 178 12.86 -8.54 -2.42
N PRO A 179 12.25 -9.35 -3.30
CA PRO A 179 12.92 -10.07 -4.38
C PRO A 179 13.21 -9.23 -5.63
#